data_AF-A0A0A9FV94-F1
#
_entry.id   AF-A0A0A9FV94-F1
#
_cell.length_a   1.000
_cell.length_b   1.000
_cell.length_c   1.000
_cell.angle_alpha   90.00
_cell.angle_beta   90.00
_cell.angle_gamma   90.00
#
_symmetry.space_group_name_H-M   'P 1'
#
loop_
_entity.id
_entity.type
_entity.pdbx_description
1 polymer ?
#
loop_
_entity_poly.entity_id
_entity_poly.type
_entity_poly.pdbx_seq_one_letter_code
_entity_poly.pdbx_strand_id
1 'polypeptide(L)'
;MTVSFLCFFQGAGTAAHLMLKFWPWLQLVGWEIDPMIIELSRDYFGMSDLEKATESGGSLSVRIGDALSPSATVEEGFAGIVVDLFGDGKIIPQLQEVETWLQIAKKLMPDGRIMVNCGGADTAVSLAEDSSPSSWVQNPTIKALCSAFPGQVVHMMQFLGHTHIHTSIAGFIYFSTAILIGDRIF
;
A
#
# COMPACT_ATOMS: atom_id res chain seq x y z
N MET A 1 8.91 -4.96 -21.03
CA MET A 1 9.30 -4.48 -19.70
C MET A 1 8.20 -4.89 -18.75
N THR A 2 8.50 -5.77 -17.80
CA THR A 2 7.50 -6.28 -16.84
C THR A 2 7.34 -5.26 -15.74
N VAL A 3 6.14 -4.70 -15.58
CA VAL A 3 5.84 -3.73 -14.53
C VAL A 3 5.42 -4.52 -13.29
N SER A 4 6.32 -4.60 -12.31
CA SER A 4 6.09 -5.32 -11.06
C SER A 4 5.74 -4.35 -9.94
N PHE A 5 4.69 -4.64 -9.18
CA PHE A 5 4.34 -3.90 -7.97
C PHE A 5 4.49 -4.78 -6.73
N LEU A 6 4.99 -4.18 -5.66
CA LEU A 6 5.05 -4.81 -4.35
C LEU A 6 3.84 -4.38 -3.53
N CYS A 7 3.10 -5.34 -3.00
CA CYS A 7 2.05 -5.07 -2.01
C CYS A 7 2.47 -5.68 -0.68
N PHE A 8 2.60 -4.85 0.35
CA PHE A 8 2.69 -5.34 1.71
C PHE A 8 1.28 -5.63 2.20
N PHE A 9 1.00 -6.89 2.49
CA PHE A 9 -0.34 -7.30 2.84
C PHE A 9 -0.67 -6.84 4.26
N GLN A 10 -1.80 -6.17 4.35
CA GLN A 10 -2.75 -6.39 5.42
C GLN A 10 -4.15 -6.44 4.77
N GLY A 11 -4.91 -7.48 5.08
CA GLY A 11 -6.26 -7.64 4.54
C GLY A 11 -6.31 -8.45 3.26
N ALA A 12 -6.26 -9.77 3.42
CA ALA A 12 -6.72 -10.82 2.52
C ALA A 12 -6.64 -10.63 0.99
N GLY A 13 -5.66 -9.86 0.51
CA GLY A 13 -5.51 -9.50 -0.90
C GLY A 13 -6.37 -8.34 -1.41
N THR A 14 -7.00 -7.52 -0.56
CA THR A 14 -7.92 -6.44 -1.01
C THR A 14 -7.25 -5.44 -1.96
N ALA A 15 -6.03 -4.96 -1.65
CA ALA A 15 -5.29 -4.09 -2.56
C ALA A 15 -4.98 -4.78 -3.90
N ALA A 16 -4.56 -6.05 -3.85
CA ALA A 16 -4.26 -6.84 -5.04
C ALA A 16 -5.49 -7.08 -5.92
N HIS A 17 -6.65 -7.38 -5.32
CA HIS A 17 -7.93 -7.49 -6.02
C HIS A 17 -8.25 -6.22 -6.80
N LEU A 18 -8.08 -5.06 -6.18
CA LEU A 18 -8.42 -3.79 -6.81
C LEU A 18 -7.42 -3.40 -7.89
N MET A 19 -6.13 -3.62 -7.65
CA MET A 19 -5.10 -3.39 -8.65
C MET A 19 -5.29 -4.27 -9.89
N LEU A 20 -5.55 -5.58 -9.74
CA LEU A 20 -5.79 -6.47 -10.89
C LEU A 20 -7.16 -6.26 -11.55
N LYS A 21 -8.14 -5.72 -10.82
CA LYS A 21 -9.43 -5.32 -11.41
C LYS A 21 -9.28 -4.14 -12.38
N PHE A 22 -8.50 -3.12 -12.01
CA PHE A 22 -8.34 -1.90 -12.82
C PHE A 22 -7.18 -1.99 -13.81
N TRP A 23 -6.11 -2.71 -13.46
CA TRP A 23 -4.92 -2.91 -14.27
C TRP A 23 -4.60 -4.40 -14.37
N PRO A 24 -5.38 -5.16 -15.15
CA PRO A 24 -5.28 -6.62 -15.21
C PRO A 24 -3.97 -7.14 -15.76
N TRP A 25 -3.10 -6.30 -16.35
CA TRP A 25 -1.79 -6.70 -16.87
C TRP A 25 -0.66 -6.63 -15.82
N LEU A 26 -0.92 -6.14 -14.61
CA LEU A 26 0.11 -5.98 -13.59
C LEU A 26 0.65 -7.30 -13.07
N GLN A 27 1.96 -7.38 -12.85
CA GLN A 27 2.55 -8.43 -12.03
C GLN A 27 2.63 -7.91 -10.59
N LEU A 28 1.87 -8.51 -9.69
CA LEU A 28 1.90 -8.17 -8.28
C LEU A 28 2.74 -9.20 -7.54
N VAL A 29 3.58 -8.73 -6.63
CA VAL A 29 4.23 -9.59 -5.64
C VAL A 29 3.79 -9.11 -4.28
N GLY A 30 3.25 -10.02 -3.47
CA GLY A 30 2.74 -9.68 -2.16
C GLY A 30 3.50 -10.41 -1.05
N TRP A 31 3.86 -9.70 0.01
CA TRP A 31 4.49 -10.29 1.20
C TRP A 31 3.55 -10.25 2.39
N GLU A 32 3.39 -11.41 3.02
CA GLU A 32 2.65 -11.60 4.27
C GLU A 32 3.55 -12.36 5.25
N ILE A 33 3.62 -11.89 6.49
CA ILE A 33 4.45 -12.50 7.52
C ILE A 33 3.76 -13.71 8.15
N ASP A 34 2.42 -13.71 8.22
CA ASP A 34 1.62 -14.78 8.81
C ASP A 34 1.08 -15.76 7.74
N PRO A 35 1.59 -17.00 7.67
CA PRO A 35 1.11 -17.99 6.71
C PRO A 35 -0.36 -18.37 6.89
N MET A 36 -0.94 -18.25 8.10
CA MET A 36 -2.36 -18.53 8.34
C MET A 36 -3.25 -17.52 7.63
N ILE A 37 -2.83 -16.25 7.57
CA ILE A 37 -3.57 -15.21 6.84
C ILE A 37 -3.61 -15.56 5.35
N ILE A 38 -2.50 -16.04 4.78
CA ILE A 38 -2.46 -16.46 3.37
C ILE A 38 -3.42 -17.62 3.11
N GLU A 39 -3.41 -18.64 3.97
CA GLU A 39 -4.32 -19.80 3.86
C GLU A 39 -5.78 -19.37 3.89
N LEU A 40 -6.17 -18.59 4.91
CA LEU A 40 -7.54 -18.06 5.01
C LEU A 40 -7.91 -17.17 3.82
N SER A 41 -6.95 -16.40 3.30
CA SER A 41 -7.18 -15.53 2.14
C SER A 41 -7.44 -16.32 0.87
N ARG A 42 -6.72 -17.42 0.68
CA ARG A 42 -6.90 -18.35 -0.44
C ARG A 42 -8.24 -19.06 -0.36
N ASP A 43 -8.66 -19.47 0.83
CA ASP A 43 -9.89 -20.24 1.04
C ASP A 43 -11.16 -19.38 1.02
N TYR A 44 -11.10 -18.17 1.58
CA TYR A 44 -12.30 -17.38 1.86
C TYR A 44 -12.38 -16.03 1.16
N PHE A 45 -11.27 -15.49 0.67
CA PHE A 45 -11.22 -14.12 0.14
C PHE A 45 -10.89 -14.04 -1.35
N GLY A 46 -10.79 -15.17 -2.05
CA GLY A 46 -10.57 -15.20 -3.50
C GLY A 46 -9.13 -14.94 -3.91
N MET A 47 -8.17 -14.95 -2.98
CA MET A 47 -6.74 -14.78 -3.30
C MET A 47 -6.23 -15.86 -4.27
N SER A 48 -6.74 -17.09 -4.16
CA SER A 48 -6.41 -18.19 -5.09
C SER A 48 -6.71 -17.88 -6.55
N ASP A 49 -7.69 -17.01 -6.82
CA ASP A 49 -8.02 -16.58 -8.19
C ASP A 49 -7.08 -15.48 -8.68
N LEU A 50 -6.56 -14.64 -7.78
CA LEU A 50 -5.56 -13.63 -8.13
C LEU A 50 -4.19 -14.24 -8.48
N GLU A 51 -3.87 -15.40 -7.90
CA GLU A 51 -2.63 -16.13 -8.21
C GLU A 51 -2.67 -16.79 -9.61
N LYS A 52 -3.85 -16.84 -10.24
CA LYS A 52 -3.99 -17.24 -11.65
C LYS A 52 -3.76 -16.05 -12.56
N ALA A 53 -3.24 -16.30 -13.76
CA ALA A 53 -3.09 -15.26 -14.77
C ALA A 53 -4.47 -14.72 -15.20
N THR A 54 -4.60 -13.40 -15.23
CA THR A 54 -5.72 -12.73 -15.91
C THR A 54 -5.63 -12.92 -17.42
N GLU A 55 -6.68 -12.57 -18.16
CA GLU A 55 -6.66 -12.55 -19.62
C GLU A 55 -5.59 -11.60 -20.20
N SER A 56 -5.19 -10.58 -19.44
CA SER A 56 -4.13 -9.63 -19.82
C SER A 56 -2.74 -10.04 -19.33
N GLY A 57 -2.62 -11.24 -18.75
CA GLY A 57 -1.37 -11.83 -18.28
C GLY A 57 -0.89 -11.37 -16.91
N GLY A 58 -1.61 -10.48 -16.23
CA GLY A 58 -1.30 -10.07 -14.84
C GLY A 58 -1.61 -11.18 -13.84
N SER A 59 -0.98 -11.14 -12.67
CA SER A 59 -1.21 -12.12 -11.61
C SER A 59 -0.66 -11.62 -10.27
N LEU A 60 -1.01 -12.31 -9.19
CA LEU A 60 -0.41 -12.14 -7.87
C LEU A 60 0.54 -13.30 -7.55
N SER A 61 1.76 -12.98 -7.12
CA SER A 61 2.68 -13.94 -6.51
C SER A 61 2.80 -13.67 -5.01
N VAL A 62 2.31 -14.59 -4.18
CA VAL A 62 2.37 -14.45 -2.71
C VAL A 62 3.67 -15.05 -2.16
N ARG A 63 4.32 -14.33 -1.25
CA ARG A 63 5.54 -14.76 -0.54
C ARG A 63 5.34 -14.64 0.97
N ILE A 64 5.85 -15.63 1.69
CA ILE A 64 5.85 -15.62 3.16
C ILE A 64 7.13 -14.95 3.65
N GLY A 65 7.00 -13.99 4.55
CA GLY A 65 8.11 -13.40 5.29
C GLY A 65 7.98 -11.90 5.52
N ASP A 66 9.01 -11.34 6.15
CA ASP A 66 9.08 -9.90 6.43
C ASP A 66 9.25 -9.08 5.14
N ALA A 67 8.20 -8.30 4.83
CA ALA A 67 8.15 -7.32 3.75
C ALA A 67 9.27 -6.26 3.80
N LEU A 68 9.73 -5.89 5.01
CA LEU A 68 10.81 -4.92 5.20
C LEU A 68 12.20 -5.54 5.06
N SER A 69 12.32 -6.87 4.98
CA SER A 69 13.60 -7.55 4.77
C SER A 69 14.30 -7.04 3.51
N PRO A 70 15.64 -6.90 3.51
CA PRO A 70 16.43 -6.63 2.31
C PRO A 70 16.21 -7.67 1.19
N SER A 71 15.85 -8.91 1.56
CA SER A 71 15.57 -9.99 0.60
C SER A 71 14.18 -9.90 -0.04
N ALA A 72 13.29 -9.03 0.46
CA ALA A 72 11.97 -8.81 -0.11
C ALA A 72 12.06 -7.90 -1.34
N THR A 73 12.63 -8.44 -2.41
CA THR A 73 12.91 -7.75 -3.67
C THR A 73 12.68 -8.65 -4.90
N VAL A 74 12.76 -8.05 -6.08
CA VAL A 74 12.84 -8.70 -7.39
C VAL A 74 14.05 -8.14 -8.16
N GLU A 75 14.59 -8.89 -9.12
CA GLU A 75 15.85 -8.56 -9.80
C GLU A 75 15.87 -7.15 -10.43
N GLU A 76 14.75 -6.73 -11.04
CA GLU A 76 14.61 -5.44 -11.74
C GLU A 76 14.05 -4.31 -10.84
N GLY A 77 13.75 -4.59 -9.57
CA GLY A 77 13.02 -3.68 -8.69
C GLY A 77 11.53 -3.52 -9.03
N PHE A 78 10.85 -2.67 -8.27
CA PHE A 78 9.39 -2.44 -8.38
C PHE A 78 9.06 -1.08 -8.99
N ALA A 79 8.10 -1.05 -9.91
CA ALA A 79 7.52 0.17 -10.47
C ALA A 79 6.69 0.94 -9.44
N GLY A 80 6.11 0.22 -8.49
CA GLY A 80 5.50 0.82 -7.32
C GLY A 80 5.46 -0.11 -6.13
N ILE A 81 5.47 0.48 -4.94
CA ILE A 81 5.37 -0.23 -3.67
C ILE A 81 4.16 0.33 -2.90
N VAL A 82 3.23 -0.55 -2.54
CA VAL A 82 2.10 -0.26 -1.67
C VAL A 82 2.43 -0.78 -0.28
N VAL A 83 2.49 0.13 0.69
CA VAL A 83 2.81 -0.14 2.10
C VAL A 83 1.54 -0.06 2.93
N ASP A 84 1.03 -1.21 3.35
CA ASP A 84 -0.15 -1.33 4.21
C ASP A 84 0.18 -2.27 5.39
N LEU A 85 1.03 -1.79 6.31
CA LEU A 85 1.58 -2.60 7.42
C LEU A 85 1.12 -2.09 8.78
N PHE A 86 0.32 -2.89 9.49
CA PHE A 86 -0.04 -2.65 10.88
C PHE A 86 0.28 -3.86 11.77
N GLY A 87 0.59 -3.58 13.02
CA GLY A 87 0.69 -4.54 14.11
C GLY A 87 -0.17 -4.05 15.26
N ASP A 88 -0.94 -4.94 15.88
CA ASP A 88 -1.85 -4.61 17.00
C ASP A 88 -2.80 -3.43 16.70
N GLY A 89 -3.27 -3.33 15.44
CA GLY A 89 -4.16 -2.26 14.98
C GLY A 89 -3.50 -0.89 14.84
N LYS A 90 -2.16 -0.82 14.87
CA LYS A 90 -1.37 0.41 14.77
C LYS A 90 -0.29 0.30 13.71
N ILE A 91 0.12 1.43 13.15
CA ILE A 91 1.29 1.46 12.25
C ILE A 91 2.49 0.93 13.01
N ILE A 92 3.23 0.01 12.39
CA ILE A 92 4.43 -0.59 13.01
C ILE A 92 5.52 0.48 13.25
N PRO A 93 6.27 0.42 14.37
CA PRO A 93 7.30 1.43 14.70
C PRO A 93 8.36 1.63 13.61
N GLN A 94 8.68 0.58 12.85
CA GLN A 94 9.66 0.61 11.78
C GLN A 94 9.32 1.65 10.70
N LEU A 95 8.03 1.90 10.45
CA LEU A 95 7.59 2.92 9.48
C LEU A 95 7.74 4.36 10.02
N GLN A 96 8.11 4.54 11.29
CA GLN A 96 8.43 5.84 11.88
C GLN A 96 9.93 6.17 11.76
N GLU A 97 10.73 5.25 11.20
CA GLU A 97 12.17 5.43 11.00
C GLU A 97 12.50 5.86 9.56
N VAL A 98 13.30 6.92 9.43
CA VAL A 98 13.73 7.46 8.13
C VAL A 98 14.47 6.40 7.31
N GLU A 99 15.34 5.63 7.95
CA GLU A 99 16.15 4.62 7.27
C GLU A 99 15.28 3.52 6.63
N THR A 100 14.18 3.12 7.28
CA THR A 100 13.25 2.13 6.72
C THR A 100 12.72 2.59 5.37
N TRP A 101 12.32 3.87 5.26
CA TRP A 101 11.85 4.44 4.01
C TRP A 101 12.91 4.47 2.91
N LEU A 102 14.15 4.82 3.26
CA LEU A 102 15.27 4.79 2.33
C LEU A 102 15.57 3.36 1.84
N GLN A 103 15.44 2.36 2.71
CA GLN A 103 15.60 0.95 2.33
C GLN A 103 14.45 0.44 1.45
N ILE A 104 13.21 0.88 1.71
CA ILE A 104 12.07 0.60 0.82
C ILE A 104 12.32 1.23 -0.57
N ALA A 105 12.78 2.48 -0.62
CA ALA A 105 13.06 3.16 -1.89
C ALA A 105 14.15 2.50 -2.73
N LYS A 106 15.16 1.86 -2.10
CA LYS A 106 16.18 1.07 -2.82
C LYS A 106 15.61 -0.11 -3.61
N LYS A 107 14.39 -0.54 -3.31
CA LYS A 107 13.69 -1.62 -4.02
C LYS A 107 12.92 -1.12 -5.25
N LEU A 108 12.80 0.19 -5.45
CA LEU A 108 12.14 0.76 -6.62
C LEU A 108 13.05 0.72 -7.84
N MET A 109 12.43 0.54 -9.01
CA MET A 109 13.07 0.89 -10.27
C MET A 109 13.17 2.43 -10.40
N PRO A 110 13.99 2.96 -11.34
CA PRO A 110 13.98 4.39 -11.65
C PRO A 110 12.56 4.89 -11.91
N ASP A 111 12.23 6.08 -11.38
CA ASP A 111 10.90 6.70 -11.43
C ASP A 111 9.77 5.90 -10.76
N GLY A 112 10.08 4.88 -9.97
CA GLY A 112 9.09 4.17 -9.16
C GLY A 112 8.41 5.07 -8.13
N ARG A 113 7.31 4.58 -7.55
CA ARG A 113 6.50 5.31 -6.57
C ARG A 113 6.22 4.48 -5.32
N ILE A 114 6.11 5.14 -4.18
CA ILE A 114 5.63 4.52 -2.94
C ILE A 114 4.27 5.10 -2.62
N MET A 115 3.30 4.23 -2.37
CA MET A 115 2.00 4.57 -1.78
C MET A 115 1.92 3.92 -0.40
N VAL A 116 1.63 4.69 0.64
CA VAL A 116 1.55 4.18 2.01
C VAL A 116 0.22 4.55 2.65
N ASN A 117 -0.40 3.58 3.33
CA ASN A 117 -1.48 3.80 4.26
C ASN A 117 -0.92 4.30 5.61
N CYS A 118 -1.32 5.50 6.01
CA CYS A 118 -0.92 6.09 7.30
C CYS A 118 -2.10 6.23 8.27
N GLY A 119 -3.22 5.53 8.05
CA GLY A 119 -4.39 5.60 8.92
C GLY A 119 -4.27 4.70 10.15
N GLY A 120 -4.07 5.26 11.35
CA GLY A 120 -3.98 4.51 12.61
C GLY A 120 -4.57 5.27 13.81
N ALA A 121 -5.08 4.53 14.80
CA ALA A 121 -5.93 5.05 15.89
C ALA A 121 -5.26 6.04 16.87
N ASP A 122 -3.93 6.10 16.92
CA ASP A 122 -3.22 7.00 17.85
C ASP A 122 -3.02 8.42 17.29
N THR A 123 -3.28 8.63 15.99
CA THR A 123 -3.41 9.98 15.45
C THR A 123 -4.88 10.28 15.35
N ALA A 124 -5.45 10.87 16.40
CA ALA A 124 -6.61 11.72 16.25
C ALA A 124 -6.24 12.84 15.26
N VAL A 125 -6.37 12.57 13.97
CA VAL A 125 -6.67 13.62 13.01
C VAL A 125 -8.02 14.09 13.49
N SER A 126 -8.02 15.17 14.26
CA SER A 126 -9.25 15.82 14.69
C SER A 126 -10.14 15.92 13.46
N LEU A 127 -11.26 15.20 13.46
CA LEU A 127 -12.34 15.42 12.48
C LEU A 127 -12.94 16.83 12.63
N ALA A 128 -12.41 17.63 13.57
CA ALA A 128 -12.61 19.06 13.60
C ALA A 128 -12.16 19.65 12.26
N GLU A 129 -13.03 20.49 11.72
CA GLU A 129 -13.02 21.15 10.41
C GLU A 129 -11.78 22.04 10.13
N ASP A 130 -10.71 21.91 10.91
CA ASP A 130 -9.46 22.61 10.74
C ASP A 130 -8.55 21.83 9.79
N SER A 131 -8.86 21.97 8.50
CA SER A 131 -7.99 21.65 7.36
C SER A 131 -6.74 22.55 7.34
N SER A 132 -5.98 22.59 8.44
CA SER A 132 -4.66 23.21 8.47
C SER A 132 -3.62 22.15 8.09
N PRO A 133 -2.63 22.47 7.22
CA PRO A 133 -1.55 21.55 6.85
C PRO A 133 -0.76 20.98 8.06
N SER A 134 -0.90 21.58 9.23
CA SER A 134 -0.15 21.26 10.44
C SER A 134 -0.62 20.01 11.20
N SER A 135 -1.85 19.51 11.00
CA SER A 135 -2.39 18.41 11.83
C SER A 135 -1.88 17.02 11.39
N TRP A 136 -1.88 16.71 10.09
CA TRP A 136 -1.39 15.43 9.56
C TRP A 136 0.14 15.30 9.64
N VAL A 137 0.86 16.40 9.51
CA VAL A 137 2.33 16.46 9.67
C VAL A 137 2.77 16.03 11.08
N GLN A 138 1.87 15.97 12.07
CA GLN A 138 2.21 15.45 13.40
C GLN A 138 2.39 13.94 13.46
N ASN A 139 1.85 13.18 12.50
CA ASN A 139 2.00 11.74 12.44
C ASN A 139 3.49 11.36 12.29
N PRO A 140 4.08 10.55 13.20
CA PRO A 140 5.50 10.19 13.17
C PRO A 140 5.94 9.52 11.85
N THR A 141 5.11 8.65 11.28
CA THR A 141 5.34 8.01 9.98
C THR A 141 5.47 9.06 8.87
N ILE A 142 4.62 10.08 8.91
CA ILE A 142 4.62 11.18 7.94
C ILE A 142 5.86 12.05 8.10
N LYS A 143 6.27 12.35 9.35
CA LYS A 143 7.53 13.06 9.61
C LYS A 143 8.74 12.30 9.07
N ALA A 144 8.75 10.97 9.24
CA ALA A 144 9.81 10.12 8.71
C ALA A 144 9.85 10.15 7.18
N LEU A 145 8.69 10.03 6.53
CA LEU A 145 8.55 10.16 5.07
C LEU A 145 9.03 11.51 4.53
N CYS A 146 8.60 12.61 5.14
CA CYS A 146 9.02 13.96 4.74
C CYS A 146 10.53 14.17 4.93
N SER A 147 11.12 13.52 5.94
CA SER A 147 12.57 13.57 6.19
C SER A 147 13.35 12.71 5.19
N ALA A 148 12.82 11.54 4.82
CA ALA A 148 13.41 10.64 3.84
C ALA A 148 13.33 11.20 2.41
N PHE A 149 12.22 11.87 2.06
CA PHE A 149 11.97 12.39 0.71
C PHE A 149 11.50 13.85 0.74
N PRO A 150 12.39 14.81 1.04
CA PRO A 150 12.03 16.22 1.13
C PRO A 150 11.40 16.74 -0.16
N GLY A 151 10.21 17.33 -0.06
CA GLY A 151 9.51 17.94 -1.19
C GLY A 151 8.78 16.97 -2.14
N GLN A 152 8.85 15.66 -1.90
CA GLN A 152 8.25 14.64 -2.78
C GLN A 152 6.97 14.01 -2.22
N VAL A 153 6.63 14.31 -0.96
CA VAL A 153 5.51 13.71 -0.22
C VAL A 153 4.21 14.44 -0.56
N VAL A 154 3.25 13.71 -1.11
CA VAL A 154 1.91 14.23 -1.44
C VAL A 154 0.87 13.49 -0.61
N HIS A 155 0.11 14.23 0.21
CA HIS A 155 -1.00 13.70 0.98
C HIS A 155 -2.27 13.63 0.13
N MET A 156 -2.86 12.45 -0.01
CA MET A 156 -4.16 12.26 -0.66
C MET A 156 -5.23 12.00 0.40
N MET A 157 -6.12 12.98 0.58
CA MET A 157 -7.32 12.84 1.41
C MET A 157 -8.50 12.48 0.51
N GLN A 158 -9.06 11.28 0.68
CA GLN A 158 -10.26 10.88 -0.05
C GLN A 158 -11.49 11.24 0.78
N PHE A 159 -12.33 12.16 0.28
CA PHE A 159 -13.60 12.51 0.91
C PHE A 159 -14.59 11.33 0.83
N LEU A 160 -15.13 10.92 1.99
CA LEU A 160 -16.27 10.01 2.09
C LEU A 160 -17.54 10.74 1.64
N GLY A 161 -17.80 10.77 0.33
CA GLY A 161 -19.04 11.29 -0.23
C GLY A 161 -20.06 10.17 -0.43
N HIS A 162 -21.12 10.14 0.39
CA HIS A 162 -22.34 9.39 0.08
C HIS A 162 -22.95 9.94 -1.22
N THR A 163 -22.82 9.21 -2.32
CA THR A 163 -23.74 9.35 -3.45
C THR A 163 -24.38 8.00 -3.71
N HIS A 164 -25.71 7.97 -3.62
CA HIS A 164 -26.53 6.84 -4.02
C HIS A 164 -26.19 6.46 -5.47
N ILE A 165 -25.55 5.30 -5.67
CA ILE A 165 -25.44 4.68 -6.98
C ILE A 165 -25.93 3.25 -6.85
N HIS A 166 -27.04 3.00 -7.54
CA HIS A 166 -27.76 1.74 -7.54
C HIS A 166 -27.11 0.80 -8.56
N THR A 167 -26.04 0.10 -8.18
CA THR A 167 -25.61 -1.18 -8.80
C THR A 167 -24.41 -1.79 -8.07
N SER A 168 -24.47 -3.11 -7.96
CA SER A 168 -23.56 -4.03 -7.26
C SER A 168 -22.06 -3.77 -7.49
N ILE A 169 -21.27 -4.03 -6.44
CA ILE A 169 -19.79 -4.11 -6.36
C ILE A 169 -19.06 -2.78 -6.09
N ALA A 170 -19.29 -2.22 -4.90
CA ALA A 170 -18.42 -1.22 -4.28
C ALA A 170 -17.27 -1.91 -3.51
N GLY A 171 -16.15 -2.14 -4.18
CA GLY A 171 -14.86 -2.42 -3.53
C GLY A 171 -14.08 -1.11 -3.46
N PHE A 172 -14.28 -0.32 -2.41
CA PHE A 172 -13.44 0.85 -2.15
C PHE A 172 -12.20 0.39 -1.40
N ILE A 173 -11.01 0.82 -1.84
CA ILE A 173 -9.83 0.74 -0.97
C ILE A 173 -10.05 1.81 0.09
N TYR A 174 -10.41 1.42 1.31
CA TYR A 174 -10.59 2.35 2.42
C TYR A 174 -9.21 2.71 2.99
N PHE A 175 -8.49 3.60 2.31
CA PHE A 175 -7.33 4.27 2.90
C PHE A 175 -7.82 5.54 3.59
N SER A 176 -7.86 5.56 4.93
CA SER A 176 -8.22 6.77 5.68
C SER A 176 -7.21 7.91 5.45
N THR A 177 -6.00 7.60 4.97
CA THR A 177 -4.97 8.53 4.49
C THR A 177 -3.95 7.77 3.64
N ALA A 178 -3.81 8.13 2.37
CA ALA A 178 -2.76 7.60 1.50
C ALA A 178 -1.73 8.70 1.19
N ILE A 179 -0.45 8.34 1.20
CA ILE A 179 0.64 9.25 0.83
C ILE A 179 1.36 8.67 -0.38
N LEU A 180 1.52 9.50 -1.40
CA LEU A 180 2.29 9.18 -2.60
C LEU A 180 3.63 9.92 -2.55
N ILE A 181 4.69 9.25 -2.95
CA ILE A 181 6.03 9.84 -3.07
C ILE A 181 6.38 9.96 -4.56
N GLY A 182 6.47 11.18 -5.08
CA GLY A 182 6.91 11.51 -6.45
C GLY A 182 6.04 12.55 -7.17
N ASP A 183 6.54 13.09 -8.29
CA ASP A 183 6.03 14.33 -8.90
C ASP A 183 4.84 14.16 -9.88
N ARG A 184 4.36 12.93 -10.14
CA ARG A 184 3.24 12.63 -11.06
C ARG A 184 2.42 11.43 -10.58
N ILE A 185 1.11 11.47 -10.82
CA ILE A 185 0.16 10.34 -10.63
C ILE A 185 0.38 9.34 -11.78
N PHE A 186 0.26 8.04 -11.49
CA PHE A 186 0.45 6.90 -12.42
C PHE A 186 -0.08 7.13 -13.84
#